data_AF-A0A3N5QX43-F1
#
_entry.id   AF-A0A3N5QX43-F1
#
_cell.length_a   1.000
_cell.length_b   1.000
_cell.length_c   1.000
_cell.angle_alpha   90.00
_cell.angle_beta   90.00
_cell.angle_gamma   90.00
#
_symmetry.space_group_name_H-M   'P 1'
#
loop_
_entity.id
_entity.type
_entity.pdbx_description
1 polymer ?
#
loop_
_entity_poly.entity_id
_entity_poly.type
_entity_poly.pdbx_seq_one_letter_code
_entity_poly.pdbx_strand_id
1 'polypeptide(L)'
;MVLELAASLKTKKYSALIFLDPFAMQINWDSIASLKGTRSDIWILVPTGVIVNRLLDKKGELKFLKKLQSFFGLSEEEIRQEFYETEILQTLFGETEITRKVLKPIEKIADLYLKKLNSVWSYTINKPLRLENNRGFPIFHFVFASNKKNAVNIANQIIKGV
;
A
#
# COMPACT_ATOMS: atom_id res chain seq x y z
N MET A 1 -14.45 12.10 7.38
CA MET A 1 -14.51 12.04 5.90
C MET A 1 -14.66 10.62 5.33
N VAL A 2 -13.63 9.76 5.22
CA VAL A 2 -13.77 8.44 4.54
C VAL A 2 -14.81 7.54 5.22
N LEU A 3 -14.86 7.54 6.56
CA LEU A 3 -15.86 6.79 7.33
C LEU A 3 -17.30 7.27 7.08
N GLU A 4 -17.52 8.59 6.97
CA GLU A 4 -18.84 9.16 6.69
C GLU A 4 -19.29 8.85 5.25
N LEU A 5 -18.35 8.88 4.31
CA LEU A 5 -18.58 8.44 2.94
C LEU A 5 -18.97 6.96 2.90
N ALA A 6 -18.24 6.10 3.63
CA ALA A 6 -18.57 4.69 3.72
C ALA A 6 -19.96 4.46 4.32
N ALA A 7 -20.33 5.16 5.40
CA ALA A 7 -21.66 5.12 5.99
C ALA A 7 -22.74 5.50 4.97
N SER A 8 -22.53 6.60 4.23
CA SER A 8 -23.46 7.06 3.18
C SER A 8 -23.60 6.04 2.05
N LEU A 9 -22.50 5.45 1.58
CA LEU A 9 -22.50 4.46 0.50
C LEU A 9 -23.13 3.12 0.90
N LYS A 10 -23.07 2.75 2.18
CA LYS A 10 -23.71 1.52 2.71
C LYS A 10 -25.24 1.55 2.61
N THR A 11 -25.84 2.74 2.48
CA THR A 11 -27.27 2.87 2.17
C THR A 11 -27.64 2.37 0.76
N LYS A 12 -26.64 2.11 -0.10
CA LYS A 12 -26.75 1.64 -1.49
C LYS A 12 -27.50 2.59 -2.43
N LYS A 13 -27.84 3.80 -1.99
CA LYS A 13 -28.45 4.85 -2.82
C LYS A 13 -27.45 5.50 -3.77
N TYR A 14 -26.17 5.52 -3.38
CA TYR A 14 -25.12 6.23 -4.09
C TYR A 14 -24.05 5.29 -4.62
N SER A 15 -23.32 5.77 -5.62
CA SER A 15 -22.09 5.16 -6.11
C SER A 15 -21.01 6.23 -6.11
N ALA A 16 -19.75 5.84 -5.89
CA ALA A 16 -18.65 6.79 -5.86
C ALA A 16 -17.43 6.27 -6.62
N LEU A 17 -16.77 7.17 -7.33
CA LEU A 17 -15.38 7.03 -7.74
C LEU A 17 -14.53 7.87 -6.78
N ILE A 18 -13.62 7.22 -6.07
CA ILE A 18 -12.86 7.83 -4.98
C ILE A 18 -11.41 7.99 -5.43
N PHE A 19 -10.85 9.19 -5.25
CA PHE A 19 -9.42 9.45 -5.42
C PHE A 19 -8.82 9.81 -4.06
N LEU A 20 -7.87 9.01 -3.60
CA LEU A 20 -7.15 9.27 -2.34
C LEU A 20 -5.69 9.58 -2.62
N ASP A 21 -5.24 10.70 -2.08
CA ASP A 21 -3.82 11.03 -1.92
C ASP A 21 -3.43 11.00 -0.44
N PRO A 22 -3.07 9.82 0.09
CA PRO A 22 -2.57 9.69 1.45
C PRO A 22 -1.10 10.13 1.57
N PHE A 23 -0.68 11.24 0.95
CA PHE A 23 0.72 11.69 0.84
C PHE A 23 1.55 11.41 2.10
N ALA A 24 1.09 11.86 3.27
CA ALA A 24 1.79 11.71 4.56
C ALA A 24 1.44 10.45 5.36
N MET A 25 0.90 9.41 4.72
CA MET A 25 0.24 8.25 5.37
C MET A 25 -0.86 8.70 6.36
N GLN A 26 -1.66 9.67 5.93
CA GLN A 26 -2.69 10.33 6.75
C GLN A 26 -4.01 9.56 6.81
N ILE A 27 -4.16 8.50 6.00
CA ILE A 27 -5.36 7.69 5.94
C ILE A 27 -5.03 6.31 6.53
N ASN A 28 -5.78 5.94 7.57
CA ASN A 28 -5.67 4.64 8.21
C ASN A 28 -6.31 3.58 7.31
N TRP A 29 -5.70 2.39 7.27
CA TRP A 29 -6.20 1.26 6.50
C TRP A 29 -7.67 0.92 6.84
N ASP A 30 -8.04 0.96 8.12
CA ASP A 30 -9.41 0.64 8.56
C ASP A 30 -10.46 1.58 7.97
N SER A 31 -10.08 2.84 7.70
CA SER A 31 -10.97 3.78 7.01
C SER A 31 -11.23 3.34 5.58
N ILE A 32 -10.21 2.87 4.87
CA ILE A 32 -10.35 2.31 3.51
C ILE A 32 -11.16 1.00 3.57
N ALA A 33 -10.83 0.11 4.51
CA ALA A 33 -11.52 -1.16 4.70
C ALA A 33 -13.01 -1.00 5.01
N SER A 34 -13.41 0.12 5.63
CA SER A 34 -14.82 0.43 5.91
C SER A 34 -15.70 0.54 4.65
N LEU A 35 -15.09 0.78 3.48
CA LEU A 35 -15.74 0.82 2.17
C LEU A 35 -16.10 -0.57 1.62
N LYS A 36 -15.73 -1.65 2.32
CA LYS A 36 -16.08 -3.02 1.92
C LYS A 36 -17.59 -3.16 1.71
N GLY A 37 -17.97 -3.80 0.60
CA GLY A 37 -19.37 -4.04 0.23
C GLY A 37 -20.12 -2.79 -0.26
N THR A 38 -19.45 -1.65 -0.40
CA THR A 38 -20.05 -0.45 -1.01
C THR A 38 -19.97 -0.50 -2.54
N ARG A 39 -20.82 0.30 -3.20
CA ARG A 39 -20.75 0.54 -4.65
C ARG A 39 -19.73 1.65 -4.94
N SER A 40 -18.46 1.35 -4.73
CA SER A 40 -17.36 2.27 -4.97
C SER A 40 -16.23 1.66 -5.79
N ASP A 41 -15.57 2.53 -6.54
CA ASP A 41 -14.30 2.29 -7.20
C ASP A 41 -13.27 3.27 -6.60
N ILE A 42 -12.01 2.86 -6.48
CA ILE A 42 -11.01 3.67 -5.78
C ILE A 42 -9.68 3.72 -6.52
N TRP A 43 -9.14 4.91 -6.65
CA TRP A 43 -7.76 5.21 -7.01
C TRP A 43 -7.00 5.72 -5.79
N ILE A 44 -5.79 5.21 -5.56
CA ILE A 44 -4.94 5.63 -4.44
C ILE A 44 -3.54 5.94 -4.93
N LEU A 45 -3.02 7.11 -4.55
CA LEU A 45 -1.64 7.52 -4.77
C LEU A 45 -0.79 7.10 -3.56
N VAL A 46 -0.24 5.89 -3.61
CA VAL A 46 0.50 5.29 -2.50
C VAL A 46 1.90 5.92 -2.38
N PRO A 47 2.28 6.54 -1.25
CA PRO A 47 3.57 7.24 -1.04
C PRO A 47 4.76 6.28 -0.82
N THR A 48 4.94 5.32 -1.73
CA THR A 48 5.87 4.19 -1.57
C THR A 48 7.32 4.63 -1.37
N GLY A 49 7.85 5.49 -2.23
CA GLY A 49 9.27 5.86 -2.23
C GLY A 49 9.58 7.09 -1.39
N VAL A 50 8.65 8.03 -1.29
CA VAL A 50 8.84 9.29 -0.57
C VAL A 50 8.84 9.15 0.94
N ILE A 51 7.96 8.32 1.49
CA ILE A 51 7.73 8.25 2.93
C ILE A 51 7.79 6.81 3.42
N VAL A 52 6.95 5.92 2.89
CA VAL A 52 6.80 4.57 3.46
C VAL A 52 8.14 3.82 3.45
N ASN A 53 8.86 3.84 2.33
CA ASN A 53 10.17 3.22 2.23
C ASN A 53 11.23 3.84 3.17
N ARG A 54 11.11 5.13 3.52
CA ARG A 54 12.04 5.79 4.45
C ARG A 54 11.74 5.43 5.91
N LEU A 55 10.47 5.25 6.25
CA LEU A 55 10.05 4.85 7.60
C LEU A 55 10.38 3.39 7.92
N LEU A 56 10.41 2.54 6.90
CA LEU A 56 10.96 1.20 6.97
C LEU A 56 12.50 1.29 6.95
N ASP A 57 13.11 1.47 8.12
CA ASP A 57 14.56 1.61 8.31
C ASP A 57 15.34 0.41 7.73
N LYS A 58 16.59 0.59 7.31
CA LYS A 58 17.39 -0.48 6.69
C LYS A 58 17.77 -1.61 7.66
N LYS A 59 17.93 -1.30 8.94
CA LYS A 59 18.32 -2.24 10.01
C LYS A 59 17.12 -2.81 10.78
N GLY A 60 15.90 -2.42 10.42
CA GLY A 60 14.68 -2.87 11.11
C GLY A 60 14.34 -2.08 12.37
N GLU A 61 14.95 -0.90 12.57
CA GLU A 61 14.60 0.02 13.65
C GLU A 61 13.34 0.83 13.31
N LEU A 62 12.16 0.25 13.55
CA LEU A 62 10.87 0.84 13.19
C LEU A 62 10.41 1.96 14.15
N LYS A 63 11.08 3.11 14.12
CA LYS A 63 10.78 4.27 14.99
C LYS A 63 9.34 4.82 14.88
N PHE A 64 8.69 4.60 13.74
CA PHE A 64 7.32 5.06 13.46
C PHE A 64 6.33 3.91 13.31
N LEU A 65 6.52 2.84 14.09
CA LEU A 65 5.75 1.60 14.02
C LEU A 65 4.24 1.81 13.98
N LYS A 66 3.66 2.59 14.91
CA LYS A 66 2.20 2.83 14.96
C LYS A 66 1.66 3.40 13.66
N LYS A 67 2.43 4.26 12.99
CA LYS A 67 2.03 4.87 11.72
C LYS A 67 2.09 3.86 10.57
N LEU A 68 3.10 2.99 10.56
CA LEU A 68 3.21 1.89 9.61
C LEU A 68 2.08 0.86 9.81
N GLN A 69 1.81 0.47 11.05
CA GLN A 69 0.71 -0.44 11.41
C GLN A 69 -0.62 0.12 10.95
N SER A 70 -0.88 1.40 11.23
CA SER A 70 -2.13 2.06 10.81
C SER A 70 -2.25 2.19 9.28
N PHE A 71 -1.15 2.49 8.59
CA PHE A 71 -1.13 2.65 7.14
C PHE A 71 -1.36 1.32 6.40
N PHE A 72 -0.71 0.24 6.83
CA PHE A 72 -0.85 -1.08 6.22
C PHE A 72 -2.05 -1.87 6.77
N GLY A 73 -2.52 -1.52 7.96
CA GLY A 73 -3.44 -2.35 8.74
C GLY A 73 -2.84 -3.72 9.04
N LEU A 74 -1.60 -3.75 9.52
CA LEU A 74 -0.82 -4.95 9.84
C LEU A 74 -0.20 -4.82 11.24
N SER A 75 0.07 -5.95 11.89
CA SER A 75 0.83 -6.01 13.14
C SER A 75 2.31 -5.72 12.91
N GLU A 76 3.09 -5.57 13.99
CA GLU A 76 4.53 -5.39 13.86
C GLU A 76 5.19 -6.63 13.23
N GLU A 77 4.78 -7.81 13.66
CA GLU A 77 5.28 -9.10 13.19
C GLU A 77 5.04 -9.28 11.70
N GLU A 78 3.82 -8.96 11.22
CA GLU A 78 3.48 -9.01 9.79
C GLU A 78 4.32 -8.02 8.96
N ILE A 79 4.52 -6.79 9.46
CA ILE A 79 5.40 -5.81 8.80
C ILE A 79 6.83 -6.33 8.74
N ARG A 80 7.32 -6.94 9.83
CA ARG A 80 8.67 -7.51 9.87
C ARG A 80 8.82 -8.63 8.85
N GLN A 81 7.88 -9.56 8.79
CA GLN A 81 7.87 -10.67 7.83
C GLN A 81 7.82 -10.20 6.37
N GLU A 82 7.08 -9.12 6.08
CA GLU A 82 6.97 -8.60 4.72
C GLU A 82 8.24 -7.83 4.29
N PHE A 83 8.90 -7.10 5.19
CA PHE A 83 9.94 -6.14 4.79
C PHE A 83 11.36 -6.44 5.27
N TYR A 84 11.56 -7.47 6.10
CA TYR A 84 12.85 -7.77 6.69
C TYR A 84 13.19 -9.26 6.62
N GLU A 85 14.47 -9.51 6.42
CA GLU A 85 15.09 -10.82 6.48
C GLU A 85 16.17 -10.78 7.55
N THR A 86 16.29 -11.84 8.32
CA THR A 86 17.33 -11.96 9.34
C THR A 86 18.19 -13.18 9.02
N GLU A 87 19.51 -12.99 9.07
CA GLU A 87 20.49 -14.05 8.86
C GLU A 87 21.48 -14.10 10.01
N ILE A 88 21.90 -15.31 10.37
CA ILE A 88 22.98 -15.53 11.32
C ILE A 88 24.27 -15.61 10.50
N LEU A 89 25.15 -14.64 10.71
CA LEU A 89 26.47 -14.61 10.11
C LEU A 89 27.52 -15.08 11.10
N GLN A 90 28.33 -16.03 10.67
CA GLN A 90 29.50 -16.45 11.41
C GLN A 90 30.65 -15.49 11.13
N THR A 91 31.12 -14.79 12.16
CA THR A 91 32.21 -13.82 12.07
C THR A 91 33.44 -14.33 12.84
N LEU A 92 34.58 -13.63 12.70
CA LEU A 92 35.79 -13.90 13.49
C LEU A 92 35.58 -13.76 15.01
N PHE A 93 34.48 -13.11 15.44
CA PHE A 93 34.13 -12.89 16.84
C PHE A 93 32.93 -13.72 17.30
N GLY A 94 32.52 -14.72 16.52
CA GLY A 94 31.37 -15.58 16.80
C GLY A 94 30.17 -15.29 15.92
N GLU A 95 29.02 -15.88 16.28
CA GLU A 95 27.76 -15.71 15.57
C GLU A 95 27.17 -14.32 15.82
N THR A 96 26.75 -13.65 14.76
CA THR A 96 26.08 -12.35 14.81
C THR A 96 24.82 -12.40 13.97
N GLU A 97 23.69 -12.05 14.58
CA GLU A 97 22.42 -11.90 13.89
C GLU A 97 22.36 -10.54 13.17
N ILE A 98 22.08 -10.55 11.86
CA ILE A 98 21.97 -9.33 11.05
C ILE A 98 20.60 -9.30 10.40
N THR A 99 19.84 -8.25 10.70
CA THR A 99 18.58 -7.94 10.02
C THR A 99 18.82 -6.98 8.86
N ARG A 100 18.24 -7.30 7.71
CA ARG A 100 18.28 -6.46 6.52
C ARG A 100 16.89 -6.27 5.94
N LYS A 101 16.69 -5.10 5.35
CA LYS A 101 15.50 -4.84 4.56
C LYS A 101 15.53 -5.64 3.25
N VAL A 102 14.39 -6.20 2.88
CA VAL A 102 14.20 -6.98 1.65
C VAL A 102 14.61 -6.23 0.39
N LEU A 103 14.92 -6.98 -0.67
CA LEU A 103 15.16 -6.42 -2.01
C LEU A 103 13.88 -5.77 -2.57
N LYS A 104 14.05 -4.68 -3.34
CA LYS A 104 12.96 -3.94 -4.00
C LYS A 104 11.79 -3.60 -3.05
N PRO A 105 12.06 -2.94 -1.90
CA PRO A 105 11.04 -2.69 -0.90
C PRO A 105 9.95 -1.73 -1.39
N ILE A 106 10.26 -0.84 -2.34
CA ILE A 106 9.30 0.14 -2.89
C ILE A 106 8.19 -0.59 -3.66
N GLU A 107 8.57 -1.52 -4.53
CA GLU A 107 7.66 -2.36 -5.28
C GLU A 107 6.86 -3.25 -4.34
N LYS A 108 7.53 -3.85 -3.34
CA LYS A 108 6.85 -4.69 -2.34
C LYS A 108 5.79 -3.92 -1.52
N ILE A 109 6.02 -2.65 -1.20
CA ILE A 109 5.00 -1.79 -0.57
C ILE A 109 3.77 -1.66 -1.49
N ALA A 110 3.97 -1.39 -2.78
CA ALA A 110 2.88 -1.23 -3.73
C ALA A 110 2.06 -2.52 -3.89
N ASP A 111 2.75 -3.65 -4.03
CA ASP A 111 2.13 -4.97 -4.19
C ASP A 111 1.36 -5.39 -2.93
N LEU A 112 1.93 -5.15 -1.74
CA LEU A 112 1.25 -5.38 -0.48
C LEU A 112 -0.02 -4.54 -0.36
N TYR A 113 0.04 -3.26 -0.74
CA TYR A 113 -1.13 -2.39 -0.70
C TYR A 113 -2.21 -2.87 -1.68
N LEU A 114 -1.82 -3.31 -2.88
CA LEU A 114 -2.74 -3.88 -3.86
C LEU A 114 -3.40 -5.18 -3.34
N LYS A 115 -2.61 -6.06 -2.69
CA LYS A 115 -3.12 -7.26 -2.01
C LYS A 115 -4.13 -6.91 -0.93
N LYS A 116 -3.88 -5.87 -0.14
CA LYS A 116 -4.82 -5.37 0.87
C LYS A 116 -6.10 -4.85 0.22
N LEU A 117 -6.03 -4.12 -0.90
CA LEU A 117 -7.22 -3.66 -1.65
C LEU A 117 -8.10 -4.82 -2.14
N ASN A 118 -7.50 -5.94 -2.56
CA ASN A 118 -8.25 -7.15 -2.93
C ASN A 118 -9.04 -7.79 -1.75
N SER A 119 -8.76 -7.42 -0.49
CA SER A 119 -9.59 -7.86 0.65
C SER A 119 -10.90 -7.06 0.81
N VAL A 120 -11.00 -5.91 0.11
CA VAL A 120 -12.11 -4.94 0.19
C VAL A 120 -12.92 -4.92 -1.11
N TRP A 121 -12.25 -4.99 -2.27
CA TRP A 121 -12.84 -5.05 -3.61
C TRP A 121 -12.53 -6.37 -4.32
N SER A 122 -13.40 -6.80 -5.23
CA SER A 122 -13.22 -8.06 -5.97
C SER A 122 -12.09 -8.06 -7.00
N TYR A 123 -11.71 -6.88 -7.52
CA TYR A 123 -10.72 -6.75 -8.57
C TYR A 123 -9.81 -5.55 -8.31
N THR A 124 -8.55 -5.69 -8.71
CA THR A 124 -7.52 -4.64 -8.72
C THR A 124 -6.82 -4.62 -10.07
N ILE A 125 -6.14 -3.51 -10.38
CA ILE A 125 -5.27 -3.45 -11.56
C ILE A 125 -4.15 -4.49 -11.47
N ASN A 126 -3.63 -4.90 -12.61
CA ASN A 126 -2.68 -6.02 -12.67
C ASN A 126 -1.31 -5.65 -12.12
N LYS A 127 -0.92 -4.38 -12.27
CA LYS A 127 0.36 -3.86 -11.83
C LYS A 127 0.18 -2.41 -11.36
N PRO A 128 0.68 -2.04 -10.17
CA PRO A 128 0.71 -0.65 -9.74
C PRO A 128 1.47 0.22 -10.76
N LEU A 129 0.91 1.39 -11.10
CA LEU A 129 1.58 2.34 -11.98
C LEU A 129 2.68 3.05 -11.18
N ARG A 130 3.94 2.81 -11.55
CA ARG A 130 5.11 3.44 -10.94
C ARG A 130 5.22 4.88 -11.42
N LEU A 131 5.23 5.84 -10.50
CA LEU A 131 5.38 7.27 -10.79
C LEU A 131 6.71 7.76 -10.25
N GLU A 132 7.51 8.37 -11.11
CA GLU A 132 8.91 8.73 -10.86
C GLU A 132 9.12 10.24 -10.91
N ASN A 133 10.19 10.72 -10.30
CA ASN A 133 10.67 12.08 -10.58
C ASN A 133 11.46 12.13 -11.90
N ASN A 134 11.86 13.35 -12.28
CA ASN A 134 12.72 13.62 -13.43
C ASN A 134 14.11 12.93 -13.37
N ARG A 135 14.46 12.27 -12.26
CA ARG A 135 15.71 11.51 -12.08
C ARG A 135 15.48 9.99 -12.07
N GLY A 136 14.26 9.52 -12.36
CA GLY A 136 13.90 8.09 -12.40
C GLY A 136 13.70 7.42 -11.03
N PHE A 137 13.66 8.19 -9.95
CA PHE A 137 13.38 7.63 -8.62
C PHE A 137 11.88 7.47 -8.43
N PRO A 138 11.39 6.27 -8.03
CA PRO A 138 9.98 6.07 -7.75
C PRO A 138 9.56 6.88 -6.52
N ILE A 139 8.56 7.72 -6.70
CA ILE A 139 7.98 8.56 -5.65
C ILE A 139 6.70 7.90 -5.13
N PHE A 140 5.80 7.55 -6.04
CA PHE A 140 4.49 6.96 -5.75
C PHE A 140 4.24 5.72 -6.57
N HIS A 141 3.27 4.93 -6.12
CA HIS A 141 2.55 4.00 -6.98
C HIS A 141 1.07 4.36 -7.01
N PHE A 142 0.51 4.43 -8.20
CA PHE A 142 -0.91 4.65 -8.39
C PHE A 142 -1.62 3.31 -8.56
N VAL A 143 -2.57 3.04 -7.68
CA VAL A 143 -3.30 1.76 -7.63
C VAL A 143 -4.79 1.97 -7.76
N PHE A 144 -5.48 0.96 -8.31
CA PHE A 144 -6.93 0.98 -8.48
C PHE A 144 -7.58 -0.33 -8.05
N ALA A 145 -8.78 -0.21 -7.47
CA ALA A 145 -9.62 -1.34 -7.09
C ALA A 145 -11.10 -1.07 -7.39
N SER A 146 -11.85 -2.12 -7.73
CA SER A 146 -13.27 -2.05 -8.06
C SER A 146 -13.96 -3.41 -7.88
N ASN A 147 -15.27 -3.38 -7.64
CA ASN A 147 -16.13 -4.58 -7.69
C ASN A 147 -16.62 -4.90 -9.11
N LYS A 148 -16.16 -4.17 -10.14
CA LYS A 148 -16.53 -4.35 -11.55
C LYS A 148 -15.29 -4.64 -12.39
N LYS A 149 -15.25 -5.84 -13.00
CA LYS A 149 -14.14 -6.25 -13.87
C LYS A 149 -13.90 -5.27 -15.03
N ASN A 150 -14.96 -4.71 -15.62
CA ASN A 150 -14.85 -3.73 -16.70
C ASN A 150 -14.16 -2.44 -16.25
N ALA A 151 -14.41 -1.97 -15.02
CA ALA A 151 -13.73 -0.78 -14.50
C ALA A 151 -12.23 -1.02 -14.36
N VAL A 152 -11.82 -2.20 -13.88
CA VAL A 152 -10.41 -2.59 -13.81
C VAL A 152 -9.77 -2.72 -15.19
N ASN A 153 -10.49 -3.25 -16.18
CA ASN A 153 -9.98 -3.31 -17.56
C ASN A 153 -9.71 -1.91 -18.11
N ILE A 154 -10.62 -0.97 -17.91
CA ILE A 154 -10.45 0.44 -18.30
C ILE A 154 -9.28 1.06 -17.54
N ALA A 155 -9.19 0.86 -16.23
CA ALA A 155 -8.07 1.36 -15.42
C ALA A 155 -6.72 0.83 -15.93
N ASN A 156 -6.63 -0.46 -16.26
CA ASN A 156 -5.44 -1.06 -16.86
C ASN A 156 -5.10 -0.49 -18.24
N GLN A 157 -6.08 -0.05 -19.02
CA GLN A 157 -5.85 0.64 -20.30
C GLN A 157 -5.31 2.06 -20.07
N ILE A 158 -5.91 2.80 -19.13
CA ILE A 158 -5.47 4.17 -18.77
C ILE A 158 -4.00 4.16 -18.34
N ILE A 159 -3.59 3.27 -17.43
CA ILE A 159 -2.22 3.24 -16.93
C ILE A 159 -1.19 2.76 -17.97
N LYS A 160 -1.61 2.06 -19.03
CA LYS A 160 -0.72 1.65 -20.13
C LYS A 160 -0.43 2.79 -21.11
N GLY A 161 -1.31 3.79 -21.15
CA GLY A 161 -1.15 4.97 -22.00
C GLY A 161 -0.30 6.08 -21.38
N VAL A 162 0.23 5.86 -20.16
CA VAL A 162 1.12 6.77 -19.43
C VAL A 162 2.54 6.21 -19.49
#